data_AF-A0A3P8DZR4-F1
#
_entry.id   AF-A0A3P8DZR4-F1
#
_cell.length_a   1.000
_cell.length_b   1.000
_cell.length_c   1.000
_cell.angle_alpha   90.00
_cell.angle_beta   90.00
_cell.angle_gamma   90.00
#
_symmetry.space_group_name_H-M   'P 1'
#
loop_
_entity.id
_entity.type
_entity.pdbx_description
1 polymer ?
#
loop_
_entity_poly.entity_id
_entity_poly.type
_entity_poly.pdbx_seq_one_letter_code
_entity_poly.pdbx_strand_id
1 'polypeptide(L)' 'MSVLGKVFNRVLLNRMKDAEDAQLRDQQAGFRKDRSFTDQIVTLRIIVEQSLEWNLSLYINFIDYEKAFNSVDRRT' A
#
# COMPACT_ATOMS: atom_id res chain seq x y z
N MET A 1 -11.63 -20.18 -6.08
CA MET A 1 -10.26 -20.63 -6.40
C MET A 1 -10.02 -21.98 -5.74
N SER A 2 -9.65 -23.00 -6.51
CA SER A 2 -9.39 -24.34 -5.99
C SER A 2 -8.18 -24.35 -5.03
N VAL A 3 -8.07 -25.38 -4.19
CA VAL A 3 -6.90 -25.57 -3.30
C VAL A 3 -5.60 -25.55 -4.12
N LEU A 4 -5.58 -26.28 -5.25
CA LEU A 4 -4.44 -26.28 -6.17
C LEU A 4 -4.12 -24.87 -6.70
N GLY A 5 -5.13 -24.10 -7.09
CA GLY A 5 -4.94 -22.73 -7.57
C GLY A 5 -4.35 -21.80 -6.51
N LYS A 6 -4.76 -21.92 -5.24
CA LYS A 6 -4.17 -21.15 -4.13
C LYS A 6 -2.71 -21.52 -3.90
N VAL A 7 -2.38 -22.81 -3.91
CA VAL A 7 -1.00 -23.30 -3.76
C VAL A 7 -0.13 -22.77 -4.90
N PHE A 8 -0.60 -22.91 -6.14
CA PHE A 8 0.10 -22.41 -7.32
C PHE A 8 0.37 -20.90 -7.24
N ASN A 9 -0.66 -20.10 -6.92
CA ASN A 9 -0.51 -18.66 -6.76
C ASN A 9 0.47 -18.27 -5.65
N ARG A 10 0.49 -19.02 -4.54
CA ARG A 10 1.46 -18.77 -3.46
C ARG A 10 2.89 -19.02 -3.92
N VAL A 11 3.12 -20.05 -4.75
CA VAL A 11 4.44 -20.32 -5.35
C VAL A 11 4.85 -19.17 -6.26
N LEU A 12 3.96 -18.68 -7.13
CA LEU A 12 4.23 -17.54 -8.01
C LEU A 12 4.55 -16.27 -7.21
N LEU A 13 3.71 -15.93 -6.22
CA LEU A 13 3.91 -14.76 -5.36
C LEU A 13 5.27 -14.81 -4.66
N ASN A 14 5.64 -15.97 -4.09
CA ASN A 14 6.93 -16.12 -3.41
C ASN A 14 8.15 -15.94 -4.32
N ARG A 15 8.01 -16.17 -5.63
CA ARG A 15 9.08 -15.96 -6.62
C ARG A 15 9.18 -14.50 -7.06
N MET A 16 8.07 -13.76 -7.05
CA MET A 16 8.01 -12.38 -7.53
C MET A 16 8.22 -11.35 -6.44
N LYS A 17 7.87 -11.66 -5.19
CA LYS A 17 7.80 -10.70 -4.08
C LYS A 17 9.07 -9.87 -3.89
N ASP A 18 10.26 -10.46 -4.01
CA ASP A 18 11.52 -9.74 -3.71
C ASP A 18 11.84 -8.72 -4.82
N ALA A 19 11.49 -9.05 -6.07
CA ALA A 19 11.64 -8.14 -7.21
C ALA A 19 10.57 -7.03 -7.21
N GLU A 20 9.36 -7.32 -6.72
CA GLU A 20 8.33 -6.31 -6.50
C GLU A 20 8.72 -5.37 -5.37
N ASP A 21 9.16 -5.91 -4.23
CA ASP A 21 9.50 -5.14 -3.03
C ASP A 21 10.61 -4.11 -3.30
N ALA A 22 11.56 -4.45 -4.19
CA ALA A 22 12.62 -3.55 -4.66
C ALA A 22 12.12 -2.40 -5.56
N GLN A 23 10.94 -2.52 -6.16
CA GLN A 23 10.35 -1.50 -7.03
C GLN A 23 9.31 -0.63 -6.31
N LEU A 24 8.74 -1.13 -5.21
CA LEU A 24 7.75 -0.39 -4.42
C LEU A 24 8.38 0.76 -3.67
N ARG A 25 7.64 1.86 -3.54
CA ARG A 25 8.03 3.01 -2.71
C ARG A 25 8.13 2.59 -1.25
N ASP A 26 9.13 3.11 -0.54
CA ASP A 26 9.32 2.83 0.90
C ASP A 26 8.12 3.20 1.75
N GLN A 27 7.39 4.24 1.36
CA GLN A 27 6.20 4.71 2.07
C GLN A 27 5.02 3.75 1.91
N GLN A 28 4.99 2.88 0.90
CA GLN A 28 3.88 1.95 0.70
C GLN A 28 4.01 0.79 1.71
N ALA A 29 3.09 0.72 2.69
CA ALA A 29 3.07 -0.35 3.69
C ALA A 29 2.11 -1.50 3.34
N GLY A 30 1.10 -1.25 2.49
CA GLY A 30 0.07 -2.24 2.15
C GLY A 30 0.64 -3.49 1.48
N PHE A 31 0.23 -4.66 1.95
CA PHE A 31 0.61 -5.98 1.42
C PHE A 31 2.11 -6.30 1.43
N ARG A 32 2.94 -5.53 2.14
CA ARG A 32 4.38 -5.78 2.27
C ARG A 32 4.72 -6.49 3.57
N LYS A 33 5.73 -7.34 3.52
CA LYS A 33 6.26 -8.03 4.70
C LYS A 33 6.95 -6.99 5.60
N ASP A 34 6.81 -7.15 6.91
CA ASP A 34 7.50 -6.33 7.92
C ASP A 34 7.20 -4.82 7.84
N ARG A 35 6.10 -4.41 7.19
CA ARG A 35 5.62 -3.02 7.14
C ARG A 35 4.25 -2.91 7.81
N SER A 36 4.06 -1.87 8.62
CA SER A 36 2.81 -1.61 9.34
C SER A 36 2.18 -0.29 8.89
N PHE A 37 0.84 -0.22 8.94
CA PHE A 37 0.09 1.02 8.76
C PHE A 37 0.28 2.00 9.94
N THR A 38 0.70 1.51 11.11
CA THR A 38 0.90 2.33 12.31
C THR A 38 1.85 3.51 12.05
N ASP A 39 2.96 3.27 11.37
CA ASP A 39 3.95 4.32 11.07
C ASP A 39 3.37 5.41 10.16
N GLN A 40 2.49 5.02 9.22
CA GLN A 40 1.81 5.97 8.33
C GLN A 40 0.80 6.84 9.11
N ILE A 41 0.02 6.25 10.04
CA ILE A 41 -0.88 7.02 10.93
C ILE A 41 -0.08 8.00 11.78
N VAL A 42 1.00 7.53 12.41
CA VAL A 42 1.85 8.36 13.27
C VAL A 42 2.45 9.51 12.46
N THR A 43 2.95 9.23 11.25
CA THR A 43 3.47 10.26 10.34
C THR A 43 2.41 11.29 9.99
N LEU A 44 1.19 10.86 9.62
CA LEU A 44 0.09 11.78 9.32
C LEU A 44 -0.27 12.65 10.53
N ARG A 45 -0.32 12.06 11.73
CA ARG A 45 -0.58 12.78 12.98
C ARG A 45 0.48 13.85 13.23
N ILE A 46 1.76 13.51 13.08
CA ILE A 46 2.88 14.45 13.25
C ILE A 46 2.76 15.63 12.27
N ILE A 47 2.45 15.37 11.00
CA ILE A 47 2.28 16.43 9.97
C ILE A 47 1.15 17.38 10.35
N VAL A 48 0.02 16.85 10.82
CA VAL A 48 -1.13 17.66 11.28
C VAL A 48 -0.75 18.51 12.48
N GLU A 49 -0.13 17.90 13.49
CA GLU A 49 0.24 18.58 14.74
C GLU A 49 1.27 19.70 14.47
N GLN A 50 2.30 19.46 13.66
CA GLN A 50 3.30 20.48 13.31
C GLN A 50 2.70 21.63 12.47
N SER A 51 1.78 21.31 11.56
CA SER A 51 1.13 22.35 10.74
C SER A 51 0.29 23.29 11.62
N LEU A 52 -0.39 22.75 12.64
CA LEU A 52 -1.12 23.54 13.62
C LEU A 52 -0.18 24.39 14.49
N GLU A 53 0.93 23.80 14.95
CA GLU A 53 1.93 24.49 15.78
C GLU A 53 2.54 25.70 15.07
N TRP A 54 2.81 25.57 13.77
CA TRP A 54 3.45 26.63 12.97
C TRP A 54 2.44 27.54 12.25
N ASN A 55 1.14 27.39 12.53
CA ASN A 55 0.07 28.14 11.88
C ASN A 55 0.14 28.08 10.34
N LEU A 56 0.50 26.90 9.81
CA LEU A 56 0.57 26.62 8.38
C LEU A 56 -0.78 26.13 7.87
N SER A 57 -1.10 26.49 6.63
CA SER A 57 -2.24 25.89 5.92
C SER A 57 -1.88 24.47 5.48
N LEU A 58 -2.69 23.49 5.88
CA LEU A 58 -2.54 22.08 5.52
C LEU A 58 -3.78 21.59 4.79
N TYR A 59 -3.57 20.91 3.65
CA TYR A 59 -4.62 20.25 2.89
C TYR A 59 -4.31 18.75 2.79
N ILE A 60 -5.29 17.91 3.13
CA ILE A 60 -5.17 16.45 3.08
C ILE A 60 -6.23 15.92 2.12
N ASN A 61 -5.83 15.05 1.19
CA ASN A 61 -6.73 14.38 0.27
C ASN A 61 -6.71 12.86 0.53
N PHE A 62 -7.89 12.26 0.64
CA PHE A 62 -8.07 10.82 0.77
C PHE A 62 -8.55 10.26 -0.56
N ILE A 63 -7.74 9.40 -1.17
CA ILE A 63 -8.02 8.78 -2.46
C ILE A 63 -8.26 7.29 -2.22
N ASP A 64 -9.43 6.80 -2.63
CA ASP A 64 -9.77 5.38 -2.63
C ASP A 64 -10.26 4.95 -4.02
N TYR A 65 -9.92 3.72 -4.42
CA TYR A 65 -10.28 3.19 -5.73
C TYR A 65 -11.48 2.26 -5.64
N GLU A 66 -12.57 2.61 -6.33
CA GLU A 66 -13.72 1.71 -6.42
C GLU A 66 -13.34 0.41 -7.14
N LYS A 67 -13.50 -0.73 -6.45
CA LYS A 67 -13.23 -2.08 -6.99
C LYS A 67 -11.81 -2.22 -7.58
N ALA A 68 -10.78 -1.75 -6.87
CA ALA A 68 -9.38 -1.72 -7.31
C ALA A 68 -8.86 -2.98 -8.04
N PHE A 69 -9.22 -4.19 -7.60
CA PHE A 69 -8.78 -5.44 -8.25
C PHE A 69 -9.55 -5.80 -9.54
N ASN A 70 -10.78 -5.30 -9.68
CA ASN A 70 -11.63 -5.53 -10.85
C ASN A 70 -11.41 -4.47 -11.93
N SER A 71 -10.96 -3.27 -11.56
CA SER A 71 -10.75 -2.13 -12.46
C SER A 71 -9.40 -2.15 -13.18
N VAL A 72 -8.52 -3.12 -12.90
CA VAL A 72 -7.24 -3.27 -13.60
C VAL A 72 -7.52 -3.59 -15.08
N ASP A 73 -7.00 -2.78 -16.00
CA ASP A 73 -7.09 -3.02 -17.44
C ASP A 73 -6.32 -4.32 -17.78
N ARG A 74 -7.04 -5.28 -18.37
CA ARG A 74 -6.51 -6.60 -18.73
C ARG A 74 -6.42 -6.82 -20.23
N ARG A 75 -6.44 -5.75 -21.05
CA ARG A 75 -6.36 -5.82 -22.52
C ARG A 75 -5.62 -7.09 -22.97
N THR A 76 -6.41 -8.07 -23.44
CA THR A 76 -5.97 -9.30 -24.10
C THR A 76 -5.44 -8.98 -25.48
#